data_AF-A0A899NIZ6-F1
#
_entry.id   AF-A0A899NIZ6-F1
#
_cell.length_a   1.000
_cell.length_b   1.000
_cell.length_c   1.000
_cell.angle_alpha   90.00
_cell.angle_beta   90.00
_cell.angle_gamma   90.00
#
_symmetry.space_group_name_H-M   'P 1'
#
loop_
_entity.id
_entity.type
_entity.pdbx_description
1 polymer ?
#
loop_
_entity_poly.entity_id
_entity_poly.type
_entity_poly.pdbx_seq_one_letter_code
_entity_poly.pdbx_strand_id
1 'polypeptide(L)'
;MLILTTDLIPDIYAIQKIHGMVQVIANFEANRRGVIPSRQARVALEELSAAASEASNGEANAVYGVKATPLLNGGMLYIGTAVTLK
;
A
#
# COMPACT_ATOMS: atom_id res chain seq x y z
N MET A 1 -7.74 -5.73 -4.76
CA MET A 1 -6.46 -5.21 -5.28
C MET A 1 -5.34 -6.02 -4.65
N LEU A 2 -4.37 -6.49 -5.44
CA LEU A 2 -3.22 -7.24 -4.94
C LEU A 2 -2.20 -6.26 -4.32
N ILE A 3 -1.74 -6.52 -3.10
CA ILE A 3 -0.70 -5.69 -2.46
C ILE A 3 0.54 -6.56 -2.28
N LEU A 4 1.66 -6.14 -2.87
CA LEU A 4 2.93 -6.84 -2.80
C LEU A 4 3.98 -5.95 -2.12
N THR A 5 4.59 -6.48 -1.08
CA THR A 5 5.78 -5.87 -0.44
C THR A 5 7.07 -6.20 -1.19
N THR A 6 7.02 -7.16 -2.11
CA THR A 6 8.12 -7.53 -2.97
C THR A 6 8.35 -6.47 -4.04
N ASP A 7 9.62 -6.17 -4.30
CA ASP A 7 10.00 -5.25 -5.37
C ASP A 7 9.88 -5.91 -6.75
N LEU A 8 9.97 -7.24 -6.80
CA LEU A 8 9.72 -8.05 -7.98
C LEU A 8 8.27 -8.53 -7.98
N ILE A 9 7.64 -8.45 -9.15
CA ILE A 9 6.35 -9.06 -9.41
C ILE A 9 6.60 -10.52 -9.77
N PRO A 10 5.84 -11.49 -9.18
CA PRO A 10 5.98 -12.89 -9.52
C PRO A 10 5.83 -13.13 -11.03
N ASP A 11 6.65 -14.02 -11.60
CA ASP A 11 6.70 -14.31 -13.05
C ASP A 11 5.37 -14.78 -13.67
N ILE A 12 4.40 -15.18 -12.83
CA ILE A 12 3.04 -15.51 -13.24
C ILE A 12 2.21 -14.29 -13.67
N TYR A 13 2.71 -13.07 -13.44
CA TYR A 13 2.07 -11.82 -13.80
C TYR A 13 2.97 -10.98 -14.71
N ALA A 14 2.36 -10.22 -15.63
CA ALA A 14 3.05 -9.21 -16.41
C ALA A 14 2.50 -7.80 -16.10
N ILE A 15 3.38 -6.80 -15.96
CA ILE A 15 2.94 -5.40 -15.86
C ILE A 15 2.42 -4.97 -17.24
N GLN A 16 1.14 -4.64 -17.32
CA GLN A 16 0.53 -4.05 -18.51
C GLN A 16 0.67 -2.53 -18.51
N LYS A 17 0.50 -1.88 -17.35
CA LYS A 17 0.56 -0.42 -17.21
C LYS A 17 1.00 -0.02 -15.82
N ILE A 18 1.83 1.03 -15.74
CA ILE A 18 2.23 1.68 -14.49
C ILE A 18 1.47 3.00 -14.38
N HIS A 19 0.77 3.21 -13.26
CA HIS A 19 -0.02 4.42 -13.00
C HIS A 19 0.71 5.44 -12.14
N GLY A 20 1.83 5.05 -11.52
CA GLY A 20 2.67 5.91 -10.71
C GLY A 20 2.75 5.45 -9.25
N MET A 21 3.43 6.24 -8.44
CA MET A 21 3.55 5.98 -7.01
C MET A 21 2.33 6.48 -6.26
N VAL A 22 1.91 5.72 -5.26
CA VAL A 22 0.87 6.10 -4.30
C VAL A 22 1.42 6.05 -2.90
N GLN A 23 0.93 6.95 -2.06
CA GLN A 23 1.35 7.09 -0.67
C GLN A 23 0.16 7.28 0.25
N VAL A 24 0.24 6.69 1.44
CA VAL A 24 -0.73 6.86 2.52
C VAL A 24 0.01 7.03 3.83
N ILE A 25 -0.42 8.00 4.64
CA ILE A 25 0.07 8.19 6.00
C ILE A 25 -1.04 7.73 6.95
N ALA A 26 -0.77 6.67 7.69
CA ALA A 26 -1.68 6.15 8.71
C ALA A 26 -1.18 6.52 10.10
N ASN A 27 -2.03 7.13 10.92
CA ASN A 27 -1.72 7.39 12.33
C ASN A 27 -2.20 6.21 13.17
N PHE A 28 -1.33 5.66 14.00
CA PHE A 28 -1.64 4.50 14.83
C PHE A 28 -1.78 4.88 16.29
N GLU A 29 -2.85 4.41 16.91
CA GLU A 29 -2.96 4.40 18.36
C GLU A 29 -2.44 3.06 18.86
N ALA A 30 -1.24 3.09 19.46
CA ALA A 30 -0.68 1.91 20.11
C ALA A 30 -1.56 1.47 21.27
N ASN A 31 -1.79 0.17 21.41
CA ASN A 31 -2.49 -0.35 22.58
C ASN A 31 -1.64 -0.22 23.85
N ARG A 32 -2.18 -0.56 25.02
CA ARG A 32 -1.47 -0.51 26.32
C ARG A 32 -0.15 -1.32 26.37
N ARG A 33 0.14 -2.16 25.37
CA ARG A 33 1.36 -2.97 25.24
C ARG A 33 2.32 -2.42 24.16
N GLY A 34 2.05 -1.26 23.58
CA GLY A 34 2.87 -0.67 22.53
C GLY A 34 2.74 -1.34 21.15
N VAL A 35 1.73 -2.20 20.95
CA VAL A 35 1.54 -2.93 19.70
C VAL A 35 0.49 -2.23 18.84
N ILE A 36 0.80 -2.03 17.56
CA ILE A 36 -0.16 -1.55 16.55
C ILE A 36 -1.21 -2.63 16.32
N PRO A 37 -2.51 -2.35 16.54
CA PRO A 37 -3.55 -3.33 16.27
C PRO A 37 -3.61 -3.69 14.79
N SER A 38 -3.73 -4.99 14.48
CA SER A 38 -3.83 -5.51 13.10
C SER A 38 -4.97 -4.87 12.30
N ARG A 39 -6.05 -4.48 12.97
CA ARG A 39 -7.18 -3.75 12.36
C ARG A 39 -6.74 -2.41 11.78
N GLN A 40 -5.91 -1.64 12.48
CA GLN A 40 -5.43 -0.34 11.99
C GLN A 40 -4.50 -0.53 10.79
N ALA A 41 -3.62 -1.55 10.84
CA ALA A 41 -2.76 -1.88 9.70
C ALA A 41 -3.57 -2.29 8.46
N ARG A 42 -4.68 -3.02 8.64
CA ARG A 42 -5.59 -3.37 7.54
C ARG A 42 -6.23 -2.13 6.91
N VAL A 43 -6.68 -1.18 7.74
CA VAL A 43 -7.27 0.08 7.25
C VAL A 43 -6.26 0.86 6.40
N ALA A 44 -5.00 0.96 6.84
CA ALA A 44 -3.96 1.63 6.05
C ALA A 44 -3.74 0.99 4.66
N LEU A 45 -3.84 -0.34 4.56
CA LEU A 45 -3.73 -1.06 3.28
C LEU A 45 -4.97 -0.91 2.39
N GLU A 46 -6.16 -0.81 3.01
CA GLU A 46 -7.41 -0.49 2.31
C GLU A 46 -7.35 0.94 1.74
N GLU A 47 -6.85 1.91 2.51
CA GLU A 47 -6.60 3.29 2.06
C GLU A 47 -5.57 3.34 0.93
N LEU A 48 -4.49 2.56 1.01
CA LEU A 48 -3.50 2.46 -0.07
C LEU A 48 -4.13 1.92 -1.36
N SER A 49 -5.03 0.95 -1.24
CA SER A 49 -5.78 0.41 -2.38
C SER A 49 -6.73 1.44 -2.98
N ALA A 50 -7.41 2.22 -2.13
CA ALA A 50 -8.28 3.30 -2.58
C ALA A 50 -7.48 4.38 -3.34
N ALA A 51 -6.33 4.82 -2.79
CA ALA A 51 -5.45 5.78 -3.43
C ALA A 51 -4.94 5.28 -4.79
N ALA A 52 -4.58 3.99 -4.90
CA ALA A 52 -4.21 3.36 -6.18
C ALA A 52 -5.36 3.32 -7.17
N SER A 53 -6.58 3.02 -6.71
CA SER A 53 -7.77 3.04 -7.56
C SER A 53 -8.05 4.47 -8.06
N GLU A 54 -8.01 5.47 -7.20
CA GLU A 54 -8.24 6.87 -7.57
C GLU A 54 -7.18 7.38 -8.56
N ALA A 55 -5.89 7.16 -8.25
CA ALA A 55 -4.79 7.61 -9.11
C ALA A 55 -4.79 6.97 -10.50
N SER A 56 -5.41 5.79 -10.63
CA SER A 56 -5.48 5.04 -11.90
C SER A 56 -6.85 5.12 -12.58
N ASN A 57 -7.79 5.94 -12.08
CA ASN A 57 -9.19 5.95 -12.54
C ASN A 57 -9.85 4.55 -12.52
N GLY A 58 -9.48 3.72 -11.55
CA GLY A 58 -9.99 2.36 -11.34
C GLY A 58 -9.29 1.28 -12.17
N GLU A 59 -8.23 1.61 -12.91
CA GLU A 59 -7.53 0.65 -13.78
C GLU A 59 -6.48 -0.20 -13.03
N ALA A 60 -5.93 0.28 -11.92
CA ALA A 60 -4.93 -0.45 -11.15
C ALA A 60 -5.58 -1.64 -10.44
N ASN A 61 -5.01 -2.83 -10.60
CA ASN A 61 -5.44 -4.03 -9.89
C ASN A 61 -4.39 -4.52 -8.87
N ALA A 62 -3.21 -3.90 -8.84
CA ALA A 62 -2.17 -4.18 -7.87
C ALA A 62 -1.38 -2.93 -7.44
N VAL A 63 -0.79 -3.01 -6.25
CA VAL A 63 0.24 -2.11 -5.75
C VAL A 63 1.45 -2.96 -5.37
N TYR A 64 2.60 -2.74 -6.00
CA TYR A 64 3.82 -3.51 -5.73
C TYR A 64 4.94 -2.64 -5.14
N GLY A 65 5.97 -3.29 -4.58
CA GLY A 65 7.07 -2.61 -3.92
C GLY A 65 6.65 -1.86 -2.65
N VAL A 66 5.60 -2.33 -1.96
CA VAL A 66 5.07 -1.61 -0.80
C VAL A 66 6.07 -1.59 0.35
N LYS A 67 6.47 -0.39 0.75
CA LYS A 67 7.33 -0.13 1.92
C LYS A 67 6.54 0.60 2.99
N ALA A 68 6.80 0.24 4.24
CA ALA A 68 6.24 0.90 5.42
C ALA A 68 7.37 1.57 6.20
N THR A 69 7.28 2.89 6.41
CA THR A 69 8.30 3.70 7.10
C THR A 69 7.68 4.38 8.32
N PRO A 70 8.21 4.20 9.54
CA PRO A 70 7.72 4.91 10.71
C PRO A 70 8.05 6.41 10.60
N LEU A 71 7.12 7.26 11.03
CA LEU A 71 7.26 8.71 11.08
C LEU A 71 7.50 9.17 12.52
N LEU A 72 8.18 10.32 12.68
CA LEU A 72 8.50 10.90 13.98
C LEU A 72 7.26 11.30 14.81
N ASN A 73 6.13 11.53 14.14
CA ASN A 73 4.85 11.86 14.80
C ASN A 73 4.07 10.61 15.27
N GLY A 74 4.64 9.41 15.18
CA GLY A 74 3.98 8.16 15.57
C GLY A 74 3.10 7.53 14.48
N GLY A 75 3.05 8.10 13.28
CA GLY A 75 2.41 7.48 12.12
C GLY A 75 3.31 6.49 11.38
N MET A 76 2.74 5.76 10.42
CA MET A 76 3.50 5.04 9.40
C MET A 76 3.12 5.54 8.01
N LEU A 77 4.14 5.72 7.18
CA LEU A 77 4.03 6.01 5.77
C LEU A 77 4.09 4.70 4.98
N TYR A 78 3.07 4.44 4.17
CA TYR A 78 3.04 3.36 3.19
C TYR A 78 3.22 3.96 1.80
N ILE A 79 4.20 3.46 1.05
CA ILE A 79 4.45 3.87 -0.34
C ILE A 79 4.49 2.61 -1.19
N GLY A 80 3.89 2.67 -2.38
CA GLY A 80 4.02 1.63 -3.39
C GLY A 80 3.74 2.15 -4.79
N THR A 81 3.86 1.29 -5.80
CA THR A 81 3.59 1.63 -7.19
C THR A 81 2.30 0.97 -7.67
N ALA A 82 1.34 1.78 -8.10
CA ALA A 82 0.07 1.31 -8.65
C ALA A 82 0.26 0.81 -10.08
N VAL A 83 -0.21 -0.41 -10.37
CA VAL A 83 -0.06 -1.07 -11.66
C VAL A 83 -1.30 -1.86 -12.06
N THR A 84 -1.44 -2.05 -13.37
CA THR A 84 -2.33 -3.07 -13.94
C THR A 84 -1.49 -4.28 -14.32
N LEU A 85 -1.78 -5.42 -13.70
CA LEU A 85 -1.20 -6.71 -14.01
C LEU A 85 -2.13 -7.52 -14.93
N LYS A 86 -1.53 -8.36 -15.76
CA LYS A 86 -2.22 -9.35 -16.60
C LYS A 86 -1.72 -10.76 -16.27
#